data_AF-A0A261QZZ0-F1
#
_entry.id   AF-A0A261QZZ0-F1
#
_cell.length_a   1.000
_cell.length_b   1.000
_cell.length_c   1.000
_cell.angle_alpha   90.00
_cell.angle_beta   90.00
_cell.angle_gamma   90.00
#
_symmetry.space_group_name_H-M   'P 1'
#
loop_
_entity.id
_entity.type
_entity.pdbx_description
1 polymer ?
#
loop_
_entity_poly.entity_id
_entity_poly.type
_entity_poly.pdbx_seq_one_letter_code
_entity_poly.pdbx_strand_id
1 'polypeptide(L)'
;MTPAPNPQDDGGPAFPIPIAGCTDGGVYNALEQSAGQLGGMSLRDYFAAKAMQGMINSQSYEDGDWEQSEIAKQAYDMASAMLRARQESSHGS
;
A
#
# COMPACT_ATOMS: atom_id res chain seq x y z
N MET A 1 -18.49 -6.45 -11.02
CA MET A 1 -17.23 -7.17 -10.82
C MET A 1 -16.12 -6.19 -11.15
N THR A 2 -15.57 -5.48 -10.16
CA THR A 2 -14.38 -4.66 -10.39
C THR A 2 -13.19 -5.59 -10.55
N PRO A 3 -12.30 -5.36 -11.53
CA PRO A 3 -11.11 -6.20 -11.69
C PRO A 3 -10.29 -6.16 -10.39
N ALA A 4 -9.67 -7.29 -10.04
CA ALA A 4 -8.70 -7.32 -8.95
C ALA A 4 -7.63 -6.26 -9.22
N PRO A 5 -7.17 -5.51 -8.20
CA PRO A 5 -6.16 -4.48 -8.38
C PRO A 5 -4.91 -5.10 -9.03
N ASN A 6 -4.42 -4.44 -10.09
CA ASN A 6 -3.26 -4.89 -10.83
C ASN A 6 -2.01 -4.77 -9.92
N PRO A 7 -1.13 -5.78 -9.84
CA PRO A 7 0.07 -5.73 -8.98
C PRO A 7 0.99 -4.52 -9.23
N GLN A 8 0.92 -3.89 -10.41
CA GLN A 8 1.68 -2.67 -10.72
C GLN A 8 1.21 -1.40 -9.98
N ASP A 9 -0.01 -1.37 -9.44
CA ASP A 9 -0.61 -0.16 -8.83
C ASP A 9 -0.51 -0.14 -7.29
N ASP A 10 0.40 -0.93 -6.72
CA ASP A 10 0.55 -1.12 -5.28
C ASP A 10 1.55 -0.14 -4.63
N GLY A 11 2.30 0.60 -5.44
CA GLY A 11 3.27 1.60 -5.01
C GLY A 11 4.59 1.02 -4.50
N GLY A 12 4.85 -0.27 -4.70
CA GLY A 12 6.03 -0.97 -4.20
C GLY A 12 5.96 -1.24 -2.69
N PRO A 13 7.08 -1.64 -2.07
CA PRO A 13 7.10 -1.98 -0.65
C PRO A 13 6.84 -0.77 0.26
N ALA A 14 6.01 -0.95 1.29
CA ALA A 14 5.68 0.10 2.26
C ALA A 14 6.88 0.59 3.08
N PHE A 15 7.86 -0.29 3.31
CA PHE A 15 9.03 -0.03 4.13
C PHE A 15 10.32 -0.42 3.40
N PRO A 16 11.47 0.13 3.81
CA PRO A 16 12.76 -0.23 3.22
C PRO A 16 13.01 -1.74 3.27
N ILE A 17 13.43 -2.30 2.15
CA ILE A 17 13.77 -3.71 2.05
C ILE A 17 15.26 -3.88 2.36
N PRO A 18 15.64 -4.78 3.28
CA PRO A 18 17.03 -5.06 3.56
C PRO A 18 17.79 -5.51 2.31
N ILE A 19 19.04 -5.06 2.20
CA ILE A 19 19.97 -5.52 1.17
C ILE A 19 20.62 -6.81 1.67
N ALA A 20 20.62 -7.85 0.84
CA ALA A 20 21.26 -9.13 1.11
C ALA A 20 22.49 -9.29 0.22
N GLY A 21 23.64 -9.59 0.84
CA GLY A 21 24.82 -10.05 0.13
C GLY A 21 24.69 -11.53 -0.21
N CYS A 22 24.88 -11.89 -1.48
CA CYS A 22 24.82 -13.27 -1.95
C CYS A 22 26.22 -13.89 -2.07
N THR A 23 26.29 -15.23 -2.08
CA THR A 23 27.54 -15.98 -2.25
C THR A 23 28.15 -15.85 -3.65
N ASP A 24 27.38 -15.38 -4.63
CA ASP A 24 27.80 -15.09 -6.01
C ASP A 24 28.51 -13.72 -6.13
N GLY A 25 28.64 -12.96 -5.03
CA GLY A 25 29.20 -11.60 -5.04
C GLY A 25 28.23 -10.53 -5.53
N GLY A 26 26.98 -10.89 -5.82
CA GLY A 26 25.90 -9.96 -6.13
C GLY A 26 25.32 -9.29 -4.88
N VAL A 27 24.82 -8.07 -5.08
CA VAL A 27 24.10 -7.30 -4.05
C VAL A 27 22.68 -7.13 -4.56
N TYR A 28 21.73 -7.81 -3.92
CA TYR A 28 20.31 -7.76 -4.27
C TYR A 28 19.51 -7.28 -3.06
N ASN A 29 18.36 -6.67 -3.29
CA ASN A 29 17.42 -6.50 -2.18
C ASN A 29 16.71 -7.83 -1.87
N ALA A 30 16.23 -8.00 -0.64
CA ALA A 30 15.57 -9.25 -0.23
C ALA A 30 14.31 -9.59 -1.04
N LEU A 31 13.69 -8.62 -1.72
CA LEU A 31 12.54 -8.83 -2.59
C LEU A 31 12.96 -9.53 -3.89
N GLU A 32 14.01 -9.03 -4.53
CA GLU A 32 14.58 -9.61 -5.76
C GLU A 32 15.08 -11.03 -5.50
N GLN A 33 15.80 -11.23 -4.40
CA GLN A 33 16.30 -12.55 -4.01
C GLN A 33 15.17 -13.55 -3.75
N SER A 34 14.03 -13.09 -3.26
CA SER A 34 12.88 -13.95 -2.92
C SER A 34 11.82 -14.04 -4.01
N ALA A 35 12.10 -13.55 -5.23
CA ALA A 35 11.12 -13.45 -6.29
C ALA A 35 9.78 -12.80 -5.85
N GLY A 36 9.87 -11.81 -4.94
CA GLY A 36 8.72 -11.09 -4.39
C GLY A 36 8.13 -11.67 -3.10
N GLN A 37 8.55 -12.84 -2.61
CA GLN A 37 7.95 -13.47 -1.43
C GLN A 37 8.23 -12.73 -0.11
N LEU A 38 9.35 -12.01 0.01
CA LEU A 38 9.73 -11.29 1.24
C LEU A 38 9.32 -9.81 1.24
N GLY A 39 8.44 -9.39 0.32
CA GLY A 39 8.11 -7.98 0.12
C GLY A 39 7.30 -7.28 1.22
N GLY A 40 6.77 -8.04 2.19
CA GLY A 40 5.90 -7.48 3.21
C GLY A 40 4.65 -6.82 2.62
N MET A 41 4.17 -5.75 3.25
CA MET A 41 3.00 -4.99 2.78
C MET A 41 3.38 -4.03 1.65
N SER A 42 2.48 -3.85 0.68
CA SER A 42 2.62 -2.78 -0.30
C SER A 42 2.38 -1.41 0.32
N LEU A 43 2.91 -0.36 -0.31
CA LEU A 43 2.70 1.02 0.14
C LEU A 43 1.21 1.40 0.10
N ARG A 44 0.45 0.85 -0.86
CA ARG A 44 -1.01 0.96 -0.91
C ARG A 44 -1.68 0.36 0.32
N ASP A 45 -1.28 -0.84 0.72
CA ASP A 45 -1.84 -1.51 1.91
C ASP A 45 -1.56 -0.68 3.18
N TYR A 46 -0.36 -0.12 3.28
CA TYR A 46 0.01 0.74 4.39
C TYR A 46 -0.82 2.03 4.46
N PHE A 47 -1.01 2.72 3.32
CA PHE A 47 -1.87 3.90 3.26
C PHE A 47 -3.33 3.57 3.56
N ALA A 48 -3.83 2.43 3.06
CA ALA A 48 -5.19 1.98 3.35
C ALA A 48 -5.36 1.71 4.86
N ALA A 49 -4.42 1.01 5.49
CA ALA A 49 -4.45 0.77 6.93
C ALA A 49 -4.47 2.09 7.73
N LYS A 50 -3.67 3.09 7.32
CA LYS A 50 -3.66 4.41 7.96
C LYS A 50 -4.98 5.18 7.78
N ALA A 51 -5.56 5.15 6.58
CA ALA A 51 -6.84 5.79 6.31
C ALA A 51 -7.97 5.12 7.12
N MET A 52 -8.01 3.78 7.11
CA MET A 52 -8.96 2.98 7.88
C MET A 52 -8.88 3.29 9.38
N GLN A 53 -7.67 3.40 9.94
CA GLN A 53 -7.48 3.75 11.35
C GLN A 53 -8.14 5.10 11.70
N GLY A 54 -8.01 6.10 10.83
CA GLY A 54 -8.65 7.40 11.01
C GLY A 54 -10.18 7.32 10.91
N MET A 55 -10.68 6.63 9.88
CA MET A 55 -12.13 6.47 9.64
C MET A 55 -12.84 5.77 10.80
N ILE A 56 -12.25 4.69 11.33
CA ILE A 56 -12.80 3.97 12.48
C ILE A 56 -12.83 4.86 13.73
N ASN A 57 -11.80 5.69 13.92
CA ASN A 57 -11.73 6.58 15.09
C ASN A 57 -12.70 7.78 14.99
N SER A 58 -13.01 8.23 13.77
CA SER A 58 -13.94 9.35 13.55
C SER A 58 -15.42 8.98 13.69
N GLN A 59 -15.73 7.69 13.82
CA GLN A 59 -17.10 7.21 13.87
C GLN A 59 -17.76 7.63 15.19
N SER A 60 -18.81 8.46 15.09
CA SER A 60 -19.61 8.87 16.23
C SER A 60 -20.86 8.00 16.35
N TYR A 61 -21.42 7.89 17.56
CA TYR A 61 -22.69 7.20 17.78
C TYR A 61 -23.86 7.81 16.98
N GLU A 62 -23.74 9.08 16.56
CA GLU A 62 -24.78 9.80 15.80
C GLU A 62 -24.73 9.52 14.30
N ASP A 63 -23.57 9.14 13.77
CA ASP A 63 -23.37 8.81 12.34
C ASP A 63 -23.86 7.40 11.97
N GLY A 64 -24.13 6.57 12.99
CA GLY A 64 -24.41 5.14 12.82
C GLY A 64 -23.16 4.31 12.53
N ASP A 65 -23.28 3.00 12.68
CA ASP A 65 -22.20 2.07 12.37
C ASP A 65 -22.00 2.01 10.84
N TRP A 66 -20.83 2.43 10.36
CA TRP A 66 -20.46 2.22 8.96
C TRP A 66 -20.17 0.75 8.74
N GLU A 67 -20.58 0.27 7.58
CA GLU A 67 -20.35 -1.12 7.21
C GLU A 67 -18.84 -1.33 6.98
N GLN A 68 -18.30 -2.43 7.50
CA GLN A 68 -16.86 -2.69 7.45
C GLN A 68 -16.34 -2.72 6.01
N SER A 69 -17.15 -3.20 5.05
CA SER A 69 -16.76 -3.19 3.64
C SER A 69 -16.67 -1.78 3.06
N GLU A 70 -17.49 -0.83 3.53
CA GLU A 70 -17.44 0.57 3.11
C GLU A 70 -16.18 1.27 3.62
N ILE A 71 -15.80 1.03 4.88
CA ILE A 71 -14.55 1.55 5.44
C ILE A 71 -13.36 1.01 4.64
N ALA A 72 -13.34 -0.30 4.38
CA ALA A 72 -12.27 -0.92 3.61
C ALA A 72 -12.16 -0.32 2.19
N LYS A 73 -13.29 -0.16 1.50
CA LYS A 73 -13.34 0.45 0.17
C LYS A 73 -12.81 1.89 0.19
N GLN A 74 -13.32 2.74 1.08
CA GLN A 74 -12.90 4.14 1.18
C GLN A 74 -11.41 4.27 1.52
N ALA A 75 -10.90 3.40 2.37
CA ALA A 75 -9.48 3.37 2.73
C ALA A 75 -8.59 3.05 1.52
N TYR A 76 -8.97 2.05 0.70
CA TYR A 76 -8.22 1.73 -0.52
C TYR A 76 -8.36 2.80 -1.62
N ASP A 77 -9.51 3.48 -1.71
CA ASP A 77 -9.71 4.60 -2.63
C ASP A 77 -8.78 5.76 -2.24
N MET A 78 -8.70 6.09 -0.95
CA MET A 78 -7.77 7.09 -0.42
C MET A 78 -6.31 6.71 -0.71
N ALA A 79 -5.91 5.46 -0.46
CA ALA A 79 -4.56 4.98 -0.75
C ALA A 79 -4.19 5.10 -2.23
N SER A 80 -5.14 4.77 -3.12
CA SER A 80 -4.95 4.88 -4.57
C SER A 80 -4.78 6.34 -5.01
N ALA A 81 -5.53 7.26 -4.41
CA ALA A 81 -5.39 8.69 -4.65
C ALA A 81 -4.01 9.23 -4.22
N MET A 82 -3.49 8.79 -3.07
CA MET A 82 -2.15 9.17 -2.60
C MET A 82 -1.04 8.70 -3.55
N LEU A 83 -1.15 7.48 -4.09
CA LEU A 83 -0.18 6.97 -5.07
C LEU A 83 -0.20 7.76 -6.38
N ARG A 84 -1.39 8.10 -6.89
CA ARG A 84 -1.54 8.94 -8.09
C ARG A 84 -0.92 10.32 -7.89
N ALA A 85 -1.20 10.97 -6.76
CA ALA A 85 -0.62 12.28 -6.44
C ALA A 85 0.92 12.24 -6.38
N ARG A 86 1.51 11.14 -5.89
CA ARG A 86 2.96 10.93 -5.90
C ARG A 86 3.54 10.75 -7.31
N GLN A 87 2.82 10.06 -8.19
CA GLN A 87 3.27 9.87 -9.57
C GLN A 87 3.25 11.20 -10.33
N GLU A 88 2.21 12.02 -10.14
CA GLU A 88 2.08 13.34 -10.75
C GLU A 88 3.20 14.29 -10.32
N SER A 89 3.55 14.31 -9.03
CA SER A 89 4.66 15.15 -8.53
C SER A 89 6.04 14.71 -9.01
N SER A 90 6.21 13.44 -9.37
CA SER A 90 7.47 12.90 -9.90
C SER A 90 7.68 13.19 -11.40
N HIS A 91 6.63 13.55 -12.14
CA HIS A 91 6.69 13.87 -13.57
C HIS A 91 6.61 15.38 -13.88
N GLY A 92 6.55 16.22 -12.83
CA GLY A 92 6.43 17.68 -12.94
C GLY A 92 7.73 18.46 -12.69
N SER A 93 8.92 17.81 -12.77
CA SER A 93 10.24 18.44 -12.61
C SER A 93 11.07 18.38 -13.88
#